data_AF-A0A2K4L301-F1
#
_entry.id   AF-A0A2K4L301-F1
#
_cell.length_a   1.000
_cell.length_b   1.000
_cell.length_c   1.000
_cell.angle_alpha   90.00
_cell.angle_beta   90.00
_cell.angle_gamma   90.00
#
_symmetry.space_group_name_H-M   'P 1'
#
loop_
_entity.id
_entity.type
_entity.pdbx_description
1 polymer ?
#
loop_
_entity_poly.entity_id
_entity_poly.type
_entity_poly.pdbx_seq_one_letter_code
_entity_poly.pdbx_strand_id
1 'polypeptide(L)'
;MKFGVALMLTVAASNALAGTGGDSFDSIWVTLTDWMQGTLGRVVAGSMVLVGIVSGIVRQSIMSFATGVGGGVGLYNTPTIIESIMTATLPVAHSLN
;
A
#
# COMPACT_ATOMS: atom_id res chain seq x y z
N MET A 1 43.01 -6.22 10.70
CA MET A 1 42.58 -6.52 9.31
C MET A 1 41.17 -7.13 9.19
N LYS A 2 40.62 -7.82 10.21
CA LYS A 2 39.29 -8.47 10.12
C LYS A 2 38.09 -7.50 10.12
N PHE A 3 38.21 -6.34 10.75
CA PHE A 3 37.15 -5.32 10.81
C PHE A 3 36.91 -4.57 9.48
N GLY A 4 37.95 -4.36 8.67
CA GLY A 4 37.82 -3.69 7.37
C GLY A 4 37.03 -4.51 6.36
N VAL A 5 37.18 -5.84 6.41
CA VAL A 5 36.43 -6.78 5.56
C VAL A 5 34.96 -6.82 5.98
N ALA A 6 34.66 -6.80 7.27
CA ALA A 6 33.28 -6.74 7.77
C ALA A 6 32.56 -5.46 7.34
N LEU A 7 33.25 -4.31 7.37
CA LEU A 7 32.70 -3.03 6.94
C LEU A 7 32.50 -2.94 5.42
N MET A 8 33.39 -3.56 4.63
CA MET A 8 33.20 -3.71 3.18
C MET A 8 32.03 -4.65 2.84
N LEU A 9 31.81 -5.72 3.60
CA LEU A 9 30.69 -6.64 3.39
C LEU A 9 29.34 -5.98 3.68
N THR A 10 29.25 -5.08 4.67
CA THR A 10 28.02 -4.32 4.95
C THR A 10 27.70 -3.28 3.87
N VAL A 11 28.71 -2.73 3.20
CA VAL A 11 28.51 -1.79 2.08
C VAL A 11 28.12 -2.54 0.80
N ALA A 12 28.68 -3.74 0.56
CA ALA A 12 28.33 -4.58 -0.58
C ALA A 12 26.91 -5.17 -0.50
N ALA A 13 26.35 -5.29 0.71
CA ALA A 13 24.98 -5.76 0.93
C ALA A 13 23.89 -4.78 0.46
N SER A 14 24.24 -3.58 0.00
CA SER A 14 23.28 -2.54 -0.42
C SER A 14 22.69 -2.75 -1.82
N ASN A 15 23.13 -3.75 -2.58
CA ASN A 15 22.55 -4.06 -3.88
C ASN A 15 21.42 -5.08 -3.74
N ALA A 16 20.35 -4.69 -3.04
CA ALA A 16 19.06 -5.31 -3.27
C ALA A 16 18.65 -4.93 -4.70
N LEU A 17 19.05 -5.77 -5.67
CA LEU A 17 18.62 -5.66 -7.05
C LEU A 17 17.13 -5.98 -7.05
N ALA A 18 16.31 -4.95 -6.81
CA ALA A 18 14.86 -5.02 -6.88
C ALA A 18 14.52 -5.60 -8.25
N GLY A 19 13.89 -6.78 -8.22
CA GLY A 19 13.67 -7.58 -9.43
C GLY A 19 13.01 -6.73 -10.51
N THR A 20 13.57 -6.79 -11.72
CA THR A 20 13.03 -6.17 -12.94
C THR A 20 11.78 -6.91 -13.42
N GLY A 21 10.86 -7.24 -12.50
CA GLY A 21 9.56 -7.86 -12.79
C GLY A 21 8.71 -6.87 -13.55
N GLY A 22 8.99 -6.76 -14.84
CA GLY A 22 8.52 -5.68 -15.70
C GLY A 22 7.02 -5.67 -15.93
N ASP A 23 6.61 -4.57 -16.58
CA ASP A 23 5.33 -4.01 -17.06
C ASP A 23 4.09 -4.93 -17.19
N SER A 24 4.26 -6.25 -17.14
CA SER A 24 3.22 -7.28 -17.22
C SER A 24 2.07 -7.09 -16.23
N PHE A 25 2.35 -6.51 -15.06
CA PHE A 25 1.34 -6.28 -14.01
C PHE A 25 0.99 -4.80 -13.81
N ASP A 26 1.60 -3.88 -14.55
CA ASP A 26 1.32 -2.44 -14.41
C ASP A 26 -0.09 -2.09 -14.86
N SER A 27 -0.54 -2.67 -15.97
CA SER A 27 -1.92 -2.49 -16.44
C SER A 27 -2.95 -3.03 -15.43
N ILE A 28 -2.62 -4.14 -14.77
CA ILE A 28 -3.47 -4.71 -13.71
C ILE A 28 -3.46 -3.79 -12.49
N TRP A 29 -2.29 -3.27 -12.10
CA TRP A 29 -2.17 -2.32 -10.99
C TRP A 29 -3.01 -1.06 -11.24
N VAL A 30 -2.88 -0.45 -12.43
CA VAL A 30 -3.67 0.74 -12.81
C VAL A 30 -5.17 0.44 -12.76
N THR A 31 -5.60 -0.71 -13.30
CA THR A 31 -7.02 -1.10 -13.28
C THR A 31 -7.55 -1.25 -11.86
N LEU A 32 -6.77 -1.88 -10.97
CA LEU A 32 -7.14 -2.02 -9.56
C LEU A 32 -7.18 -0.67 -8.84
N THR A 33 -6.22 0.20 -9.10
CA THR A 33 -6.18 1.57 -8.55
C THR A 33 -7.38 2.39 -9.00
N ASP A 34 -7.77 2.30 -10.27
CA ASP A 34 -8.97 2.96 -10.80
C ASP A 34 -10.24 2.42 -10.16
N TRP A 35 -10.33 1.12 -9.88
CA TRP A 35 -11.45 0.57 -9.13
C TRP A 35 -11.48 1.06 -7.69
N MET A 36 -10.34 1.12 -7.00
CA MET A 36 -10.26 1.55 -5.60
C MET A 36 -10.54 3.04 -5.41
N GLN A 37 -10.03 3.90 -6.31
CA GLN A 37 -10.18 5.37 -6.18
C GLN A 37 -11.38 5.93 -6.97
N GLY A 38 -11.91 5.17 -7.93
CA GLY A 38 -12.99 5.57 -8.81
C GLY A 38 -14.40 5.39 -8.23
N THR A 39 -15.39 5.35 -9.12
CA THR A 39 -16.81 5.22 -8.75
C THR A 39 -17.12 3.89 -8.07
N LEU A 40 -16.47 2.80 -8.48
CA LEU A 40 -16.62 1.49 -7.84
C LEU A 40 -16.17 1.53 -6.37
N GLY A 41 -15.00 2.10 -6.09
CA GLY A 41 -14.46 2.23 -4.74
C GLY A 41 -15.38 3.02 -3.82
N ARG A 42 -16.06 4.06 -4.33
CA ARG A 42 -17.07 4.82 -3.55
C ARG A 42 -18.28 3.96 -3.18
N VAL A 43 -18.78 3.14 -4.11
CA VAL A 43 -19.91 2.24 -3.86
C VAL A 43 -19.51 1.15 -2.85
N VAL A 44 -18.32 0.58 -2.98
CA VAL A 44 -17.80 -0.43 -2.06
C VAL A 44 -17.51 0.15 -0.67
N ALA A 45 -16.92 1.35 -0.60
CA ALA A 45 -16.73 2.04 0.68
C ALA A 45 -18.08 2.33 1.36
N GLY A 46 -19.08 2.77 0.59
CA GLY A 46 -20.44 2.94 1.09
C GLY A 46 -21.04 1.63 1.61
N SER A 47 -20.87 0.51 0.90
CA SER A 47 -21.39 -0.78 1.34
C SER A 47 -20.67 -1.31 2.60
N MET A 48 -19.35 -1.10 2.73
CA MET A 48 -18.60 -1.42 3.94
C MET A 48 -19.13 -0.67 5.16
N VAL A 49 -19.47 0.62 5.00
CA VAL A 49 -20.09 1.41 6.07
C VAL A 49 -21.47 0.87 6.42
N LEU A 50 -22.30 0.54 5.42
CA LEU A 50 -23.62 -0.05 5.66
C LEU A 50 -23.52 -1.38 6.43
N VAL A 51 -22.60 -2.26 6.04
CA VAL A 51 -22.35 -3.52 6.77
C VAL A 51 -21.85 -3.24 8.18
N GLY A 52 -20.98 -2.25 8.37
CA GLY A 52 -20.54 -1.79 9.68
C GLY A 52 -21.72 -1.40 10.58
N ILE A 53 -22.67 -0.62 10.06
CA ILE A 53 -23.88 -0.23 10.79
C ILE A 53 -24.74 -1.45 11.15
N VAL A 54 -24.99 -2.35 10.19
CA VAL A 54 -25.79 -3.57 10.44
C VAL A 54 -25.15 -4.44 11.54
N SER A 55 -23.84 -4.68 11.44
CA SER A 55 -23.11 -5.44 12.47
C SER A 55 -23.06 -4.74 13.82
N GLY A 56 -23.12 -3.41 13.83
CA GLY A 56 -23.20 -2.59 15.03
C GLY A 56 -24.51 -2.65 15.77
N ILE A 57 -25.62 -2.74 15.04
CA ILE A 57 -26.94 -2.95 15.63
C ILE A 57 -26.98 -4.32 16.32
N VAL A 58 -26.47 -5.36 15.65
CA VAL A 58 -26.42 -6.74 16.20
C VAL A 58 -25.60 -6.79 17.49
N ARG A 59 -24.52 -6.02 17.58
CA ARG A 59 -23.60 -6.03 18.73
C ARG A 59 -23.79 -4.85 19.69
N GLN A 60 -24.79 -3.99 19.48
CA GLN A 60 -25.02 -2.73 20.22
C GLN A 60 -23.74 -1.90 20.40
N SER A 61 -22.88 -1.84 19.38
CA SER A 61 -21.53 -1.26 19.49
C SER A 61 -21.22 -0.32 18.34
N ILE A 62 -20.75 0.88 18.66
CA ILE A 62 -20.31 1.91 17.70
C ILE A 62 -18.97 1.54 17.04
N MET A 63 -18.15 0.69 17.68
CA MET A 63 -16.84 0.31 17.14
C MET A 63 -16.93 -0.43 15.80
N SER A 64 -18.02 -1.15 15.58
CA SER A 64 -18.33 -1.83 14.31
C SER A 64 -18.49 -0.84 13.12
N PHE A 65 -19.07 0.34 13.38
CA PHE A 65 -19.16 1.41 12.41
C PHE A 65 -17.76 1.97 12.12
N ALA A 66 -16.95 2.20 13.15
CA ALA A 66 -15.58 2.64 12.98
C ALA A 66 -14.75 1.65 12.14
N THR A 67 -14.97 0.33 12.29
CA THR A 67 -14.31 -0.66 11.42
C THR A 67 -14.84 -0.63 9.98
N GLY A 68 -16.13 -0.37 9.77
CA GLY A 68 -16.70 -0.21 8.42
C GLY A 68 -16.18 1.04 7.70
N VAL A 69 -16.13 2.18 8.39
CA VAL A 69 -15.53 3.43 7.88
C VAL A 69 -14.02 3.25 7.68
N GLY A 70 -13.33 2.65 8.64
CA GLY A 70 -11.90 2.36 8.57
C GLY A 70 -11.55 1.48 7.37
N GLY A 71 -12.40 0.49 7.06
CA GLY A 71 -12.26 -0.33 5.84
C GLY A 71 -12.39 0.51 4.56
N GLY A 72 -13.39 1.39 4.47
CA GLY A 72 -13.57 2.27 3.31
C GLY A 72 -12.44 3.29 3.13
N VAL A 73 -11.99 3.91 4.23
CA VAL A 73 -10.82 4.82 4.22
C VAL A 73 -9.55 4.07 3.86
N GLY A 74 -9.37 2.86 4.41
CA GLY A 74 -8.25 1.98 4.08
C GLY A 74 -8.22 1.67 2.59
N LEU A 75 -9.35 1.25 2.00
CA LEU A 75 -9.46 0.91 0.58
C LEU A 75 -9.03 2.07 -0.33
N TYR A 76 -9.45 3.30 -0.03
CA TYR A 76 -9.09 4.46 -0.84
C TYR A 76 -7.59 4.84 -0.72
N ASN A 77 -7.01 4.71 0.48
CA ASN A 77 -5.61 5.07 0.74
C ASN A 77 -4.61 3.94 0.44
N THR A 78 -5.10 2.72 0.22
CA THR A 78 -4.28 1.53 -0.04
C THR A 78 -3.30 1.72 -1.22
N PRO A 79 -3.70 2.24 -2.40
CA PRO A 79 -2.78 2.43 -3.52
C PRO A 79 -1.59 3.30 -3.14
N THR A 80 -1.85 4.46 -2.53
CA THR A 80 -0.83 5.44 -2.12
C THR A 80 0.14 4.87 -1.09
N ILE A 81 -0.36 4.08 -0.13
CA ILE A 81 0.48 3.43 0.88
C ILE A 81 1.36 2.36 0.24
N ILE A 82 0.80 1.53 -0.65
CA ILE A 82 1.56 0.47 -1.33
C ILE A 82 2.66 1.10 -2.21
N GLU A 83 2.33 2.10 -3.00
CA GLU A 83 3.29 2.82 -3.83
C GLU A 83 4.41 3.44 -2.99
N SER A 84 4.05 4.07 -1.86
CA SER A 84 5.03 4.66 -0.94
C SER A 84 5.99 3.63 -0.36
N ILE A 85 5.52 2.41 -0.05
CA ILE A 85 6.37 1.34 0.51
C ILE A 85 7.23 0.70 -0.58
N MET A 86 6.64 0.41 -1.74
CA MET A 86 7.29 -0.34 -2.82
C MET A 86 8.29 0.52 -3.61
N THR A 87 8.11 1.84 -3.66
CA THR A 87 9.05 2.76 -4.32
C THR A 87 10.13 3.30 -3.38
N ALA A 88 9.97 3.20 -2.06
CA ALA A 88 10.94 3.71 -1.08
C ALA A 88 12.32 3.02 -1.10
N THR A 89 12.47 1.86 -1.74
CA THR A 89 13.78 1.21 -1.96
C THR A 89 14.55 1.75 -3.16
N LEU A 90 13.94 2.58 -4.01
CA LEU A 90 14.61 3.33 -5.06
C LEU A 90 14.78 4.77 -4.56
N PRO A 91 15.91 5.13 -3.91
CA PRO A 91 16.27 6.53 -3.87
C PRO A 91 16.36 6.97 -5.33
N VAL A 92 15.42 7.82 -5.76
CA VAL A 92 15.62 8.67 -6.93
C VAL A 92 16.96 9.32 -6.68
N ALA A 93 17.99 8.83 -7.37
CA ALA A 93 19.25 9.52 -7.53
C ALA A 93 18.88 10.78 -8.31
N HIS A 94 18.46 11.80 -7.56
CA HIS A 94 18.42 13.17 -8.01
C HIS A 94 19.86 13.47 -8.40
N SER A 95 20.12 13.31 -9.69
CA SER A 95 21.40 13.57 -10.30
C SER A 95 21.67 15.03 -10.04
N LEU A 96 22.78 15.26 -9.34
CA LEU A 96 23.37 16.57 -9.12
C LEU A 96 23.53 17.26 -10.48
N ASN A 97 22.64 18.20 -10.77
CA ASN A 97 22.89 19.30 -11.69
C ASN A 97 22.21 20.56 -11.17
#